data_AF-A0A069DCE1-F1
#
_entry.id   AF-A0A069DCE1-F1
#
_cell.length_a   1.000
_cell.length_b   1.000
_cell.length_c   1.000
_cell.angle_alpha   90.00
_cell.angle_beta   90.00
_cell.angle_gamma   90.00
#
_symmetry.space_group_name_H-M   'P 1'
#
loop_
_entity.id
_entity.type
_entity.pdbx_description
1 polymer ?
#
loop_
_entity_poly.entity_id
_entity_poly.type
_entity_poly.pdbx_seq_one_letter_code
_entity_poly.pdbx_strand_id
1 'polypeptide(L)'
;MRKNAQAYCLNKAIRLTTPSDETYTNLYQGLADCYNLAQKPKEQIQALLEQYKYDKNNHQLLFTIGRIDQDALEDMSRAKKYLEMFMATRPEKQTKEEDPEGTISASLYNVAERRLDAIRKELFFREGVPSKMIINNKEYKAVN
;
A
#
# COMPACT_ATOMS: atom_id res chain seq x y z
N MET A 1 -43.60 8.87 22.90
CA MET A 1 -43.61 8.85 21.42
C MET A 1 -42.93 10.06 20.76
N ARG A 2 -43.16 11.33 21.18
CA ARG A 2 -42.57 12.52 20.51
C ARG A 2 -41.03 12.66 20.52
N LYS A 3 -40.32 12.20 21.57
CA LYS A 3 -38.84 12.30 21.66
C LYS A 3 -38.11 11.45 20.61
N ASN A 4 -38.70 10.33 20.17
CA ASN A 4 -38.08 9.45 19.17
C ASN A 4 -38.20 9.99 17.74
N ALA A 5 -39.20 10.84 17.47
CA ALA A 5 -39.40 11.45 16.15
C ALA A 5 -38.34 12.52 15.84
N GLN A 6 -37.92 13.31 16.83
CA GLN A 6 -36.89 14.33 16.64
C GLN A 6 -35.52 13.71 16.34
N ALA A 7 -35.11 12.70 17.13
CA ALA A 7 -33.87 11.97 16.88
C ALA A 7 -33.90 11.25 15.51
N TYR A 8 -35.05 10.69 15.11
CA TYR A 8 -35.21 10.09 13.79
C TYR A 8 -35.03 11.11 12.65
N CYS A 9 -35.68 12.28 12.74
CA CYS A 9 -35.57 13.33 11.72
C CYS A 9 -34.14 13.84 11.59
N LEU A 10 -33.44 14.06 12.71
CA LEU A 10 -32.03 14.50 12.69
C LEU A 10 -31.11 13.42 12.09
N ASN A 11 -31.27 12.14 12.46
CA ASN A 11 -30.50 11.05 11.86
C ASN A 11 -30.76 10.92 10.35
N LYS A 12 -32.02 11.12 9.91
CA LYS A 12 -32.36 11.13 8.48
C LYS A 12 -31.72 12.30 7.75
N ALA A 13 -31.72 13.50 8.35
CA ALA A 13 -31.06 14.67 7.78
C ALA A 13 -29.55 14.42 7.63
N ILE A 14 -28.88 13.89 8.67
CA ILE A 14 -27.45 13.54 8.61
C ILE A 14 -27.16 12.58 7.45
N ARG A 15 -27.96 11.51 7.29
CA ARG A 15 -27.78 10.55 6.18
C ARG A 15 -27.99 11.15 4.80
N LEU A 16 -28.80 12.21 4.68
CA LEU A 16 -29.05 12.89 3.41
C LEU A 16 -27.98 13.93 3.08
N THR A 17 -27.34 14.52 4.10
CA THR A 17 -26.31 15.55 3.91
C THR A 17 -24.89 14.99 3.86
N THR A 18 -24.65 13.80 4.40
CA THR A 18 -23.36 13.13 4.37
C THR A 18 -23.32 12.18 3.18
N PRO A 19 -22.40 12.36 2.22
CA PRO A 19 -22.20 11.39 1.14
C PRO A 19 -21.93 9.99 1.69
N SER A 20 -22.36 8.96 0.97
CA SER A 20 -22.02 7.58 1.32
C SER A 20 -20.52 7.32 1.18
N ASP A 21 -20.00 6.31 1.87
CA ASP A 21 -18.62 5.85 1.70
C ASP A 21 -18.32 5.55 0.22
N GLU A 22 -19.26 4.91 -0.49
CA GLU A 22 -19.16 4.68 -1.95
C GLU A 22 -19.01 5.98 -2.75
N THR A 23 -19.75 7.03 -2.38
CA THR A 23 -19.64 8.34 -3.03
C THR A 23 -18.24 8.93 -2.81
N TYR A 24 -17.72 8.87 -1.58
CA TYR A 24 -16.35 9.31 -1.29
C TYR A 24 -15.31 8.48 -2.05
N THR A 25 -15.45 7.16 -2.07
CA THR A 25 -14.56 6.26 -2.82
C THR A 25 -14.49 6.66 -4.29
N ASN A 26 -15.64 6.86 -4.94
CA ASN A 26 -15.71 7.24 -6.36
C ASN A 26 -15.09 8.62 -6.62
N LEU A 27 -15.32 9.59 -5.73
CA LEU A 27 -14.75 10.93 -5.86
C LEU A 27 -13.22 10.92 -5.71
N TYR A 28 -12.68 10.19 -4.72
CA TYR A 28 -11.24 10.11 -4.53
C TYR A 28 -10.54 9.26 -5.59
N GLN A 29 -11.19 8.22 -6.11
CA GLN A 29 -10.72 7.49 -7.29
C GLN A 29 -10.55 8.45 -8.48
N GLY A 30 -11.60 9.20 -8.84
CA GLY A 30 -11.54 10.16 -9.95
C GLY A 30 -10.50 11.26 -9.72
N LEU A 31 -10.33 11.72 -8.49
CA LEU A 31 -9.28 12.70 -8.14
C LEU A 31 -7.88 12.11 -8.31
N ALA A 32 -7.65 10.86 -7.88
CA ALA A 32 -6.38 10.16 -8.07
C ALA A 32 -6.07 9.98 -9.57
N ASP A 33 -7.07 9.65 -10.38
CA ASP A 33 -6.93 9.51 -11.84
C ASP A 33 -6.56 10.85 -12.49
N CYS A 34 -7.19 11.95 -12.08
CA CYS A 34 -6.81 13.30 -12.51
C CYS A 34 -5.35 13.64 -12.16
N TYR A 35 -4.91 13.33 -10.94
CA TYR A 35 -3.52 13.57 -10.55
C TYR A 35 -2.52 12.68 -11.29
N ASN A 36 -2.89 11.45 -11.61
CA ASN A 36 -2.10 10.57 -12.45
C ASN A 36 -1.89 11.17 -13.85
N LEU A 37 -2.97 11.62 -14.49
CA LEU A 37 -2.92 12.27 -15.81
C LEU A 37 -2.09 13.56 -15.77
N ALA A 38 -2.16 14.31 -14.68
CA ALA A 38 -1.38 15.52 -14.46
C ALA A 38 0.08 15.26 -14.03
N GLN A 39 0.52 13.99 -13.93
CA GLN A 39 1.85 13.59 -13.45
C GLN A 39 2.19 14.17 -12.06
N LYS A 40 1.21 14.15 -11.15
CA LYS A 40 1.31 14.64 -9.76
C LYS A 40 1.30 13.47 -8.76
N PRO A 41 2.41 12.73 -8.61
CA PRO A 41 2.46 11.49 -7.82
C PRO A 41 2.18 11.70 -6.32
N LYS A 42 2.59 12.84 -5.74
CA LYS A 42 2.36 13.10 -4.31
C LYS A 42 0.87 13.32 -4.02
N GLU A 43 0.22 14.13 -4.84
CA GLU A 43 -1.21 14.41 -4.75
C GLU A 43 -2.05 13.19 -5.11
N GLN A 44 -1.62 12.39 -6.08
CA GLN A 44 -2.23 11.09 -6.38
C GLN A 44 -2.22 10.17 -5.15
N ILE A 45 -1.06 10.01 -4.48
CA ILE A 45 -0.96 9.21 -3.26
C ILE A 45 -1.89 9.74 -2.17
N GLN A 46 -2.00 11.06 -1.98
CA GLN A 46 -2.92 11.63 -1.00
C GLN A 46 -4.38 11.26 -1.29
N ALA A 47 -4.80 11.36 -2.55
CA ALA A 47 -6.15 10.96 -2.96
C ALA A 47 -6.40 9.45 -2.74
N LEU A 48 -5.43 8.58 -3.08
CA LEU A 48 -5.54 7.13 -2.85
C LEU A 48 -5.62 6.78 -1.35
N LEU A 49 -4.90 7.52 -0.49
CA LEU A 49 -4.97 7.36 0.96
C LEU A 49 -6.31 7.79 1.52
N GLU A 50 -6.89 8.88 1.02
CA GLU A 50 -8.26 9.28 1.37
C GLU A 50 -9.28 8.23 0.90
N GLN A 51 -9.17 7.73 -0.34
CA GLN A 51 -10.02 6.66 -0.86
C GLN A 51 -9.99 5.43 0.06
N TYR A 52 -8.81 5.00 0.50
CA TYR A 52 -8.64 3.83 1.36
C TYR A 52 -9.31 3.96 2.74
N LYS A 53 -9.60 5.17 3.21
CA LYS A 53 -10.37 5.36 4.46
C LYS A 53 -11.82 4.90 4.31
N TYR A 54 -12.40 5.04 3.13
CA TYR A 54 -13.79 4.70 2.79
C TYR A 54 -13.92 3.31 2.16
N ASP A 55 -12.85 2.81 1.52
CA ASP A 55 -12.79 1.47 0.93
C ASP A 55 -11.61 0.66 1.49
N LYS A 56 -11.72 0.29 2.78
CA LYS A 56 -10.64 -0.39 3.53
C LYS A 56 -10.32 -1.80 3.05
N ASN A 57 -11.21 -2.42 2.26
CA ASN A 57 -11.03 -3.77 1.74
C ASN A 57 -10.32 -3.77 0.37
N ASN A 58 -10.19 -2.60 -0.26
CA ASN A 58 -9.47 -2.44 -1.51
C ASN A 58 -7.97 -2.34 -1.27
N HIS A 59 -7.39 -3.49 -0.91
CA HIS A 59 -5.97 -3.59 -0.60
C HIS A 59 -5.07 -3.32 -1.81
N GLN A 60 -5.59 -3.39 -3.05
CA GLN A 60 -4.86 -2.99 -4.25
C GLN A 60 -4.43 -1.51 -4.22
N LEU A 61 -5.13 -0.65 -3.46
CA LEU A 61 -4.70 0.73 -3.25
C LEU A 61 -3.35 0.81 -2.52
N LEU A 62 -3.10 -0.08 -1.54
CA LEU A 62 -1.81 -0.14 -0.83
C LEU A 62 -0.67 -0.53 -1.78
N PHE A 63 -0.90 -1.52 -2.65
CA PHE A 63 0.05 -1.90 -3.70
C PHE A 63 0.34 -0.72 -4.64
N THR A 64 -0.71 -0.02 -5.07
CA THR A 64 -0.61 1.12 -5.99
C THR A 64 0.19 2.27 -5.36
N ILE A 65 -0.10 2.61 -4.11
CA ILE A 65 0.66 3.64 -3.36
C ILE A 65 2.13 3.24 -3.26
N GLY A 66 2.44 2.01 -2.83
CA GLY A 66 3.81 1.54 -2.71
C GLY A 66 4.57 1.56 -4.05
N ARG A 67 3.89 1.25 -5.15
CA ARG A 67 4.44 1.36 -6.51
C ARG A 67 4.74 2.81 -6.90
N ILE A 68 3.85 3.76 -6.61
CA ILE A 68 4.08 5.18 -6.93
C ILE A 68 5.24 5.74 -6.09
N ASP A 69 5.28 5.42 -4.78
CA ASP A 69 6.40 5.80 -3.91
C ASP A 69 7.74 5.25 -4.48
N GLN A 70 7.76 4.02 -4.99
CA GLN A 70 8.96 3.40 -5.57
C GLN A 70 9.34 4.00 -6.94
N ASP A 71 8.40 3.99 -7.88
CA ASP A 71 8.70 4.22 -9.32
C ASP A 71 8.75 5.72 -9.66
N ALA A 72 7.96 6.56 -8.99
CA ALA A 72 7.84 7.99 -9.32
C ALA A 72 8.49 8.91 -8.30
N LEU A 73 8.53 8.52 -7.02
CA LEU A 73 9.11 9.33 -5.94
C LEU A 73 10.47 8.82 -5.48
N GLU A 74 10.87 7.62 -5.89
CA GLU A 74 12.10 6.92 -5.45
C GLU A 74 12.23 6.83 -3.91
N ASP A 75 11.11 6.87 -3.19
CA ASP A 75 11.05 6.77 -1.72
C ASP A 75 10.92 5.29 -1.31
N MET A 76 12.06 4.62 -1.25
CA MET A 76 12.16 3.19 -0.92
C MET A 76 11.60 2.87 0.47
N SER A 77 11.72 3.78 1.42
CA SER A 77 11.21 3.59 2.79
C SER A 77 9.69 3.57 2.83
N ARG A 78 9.05 4.54 2.15
CA ARG A 78 7.58 4.57 2.02
C ARG A 78 7.06 3.42 1.16
N ALA A 79 7.72 3.15 0.04
CA ALA A 79 7.37 2.04 -0.84
C ALA A 79 7.37 0.71 -0.07
N LYS A 80 8.44 0.44 0.70
CA LYS A 80 8.55 -0.74 1.56
C LYS A 80 7.38 -0.84 2.52
N LYS A 81 7.08 0.25 3.25
CA LYS A 81 5.97 0.29 4.22
C LYS A 81 4.64 -0.10 3.59
N TYR A 82 4.26 0.52 2.47
CA TYR A 82 2.96 0.26 1.84
C TYR A 82 2.88 -1.12 1.17
N LEU A 83 3.97 -1.60 0.57
CA LEU A 83 4.04 -2.96 0.04
C LEU A 83 3.99 -4.02 1.15
N GLU A 84 4.61 -3.79 2.31
CA GLU A 84 4.49 -4.68 3.48
C GLU A 84 3.06 -4.71 4.03
N MET A 85 2.39 -3.54 4.09
CA MET A 85 0.98 -3.46 4.46
C MET A 85 0.09 -4.24 3.49
N PHE A 86 0.35 -4.16 2.18
CA PHE A 86 -0.36 -4.96 1.18
C PHE A 86 -0.10 -6.47 1.37
N MET A 87 1.16 -6.88 1.57
CA MET A 87 1.48 -8.30 1.78
C MET A 87 0.80 -8.89 3.02
N ALA A 88 0.59 -8.09 4.07
CA ALA A 88 -0.14 -8.49 5.26
C ALA A 88 -1.64 -8.77 5.02
N THR A 89 -2.20 -8.36 3.88
CA THR A 89 -3.61 -8.65 3.51
C THR A 89 -3.75 -9.93 2.69
N ARG A 90 -2.65 -10.67 2.46
CA ARG A 90 -2.66 -11.89 1.66
C ARG A 90 -3.54 -12.97 2.29
N PRO A 91 -4.53 -13.53 1.56
CA PRO A 91 -5.31 -14.66 2.04
C PRO A 91 -4.43 -15.92 2.19
N GLU A 92 -4.60 -16.67 3.28
CA GLU A 92 -3.81 -17.88 3.60
C GLU A 92 -3.83 -18.95 2.50
N LYS A 93 -4.89 -19.01 1.70
CA LYS A 93 -5.12 -20.03 0.66
C LYS A 93 -4.71 -19.61 -0.75
N GLN A 94 -4.15 -18.42 -0.95
CA GLN A 94 -3.65 -18.02 -2.28
C GLN A 94 -2.28 -18.62 -2.57
N THR A 95 -2.30 -19.88 -2.98
CA THR A 95 -1.27 -20.50 -3.82
C THR A 95 -1.34 -19.92 -5.24
N LYS A 96 -0.19 -19.87 -5.92
CA LYS A 96 0.01 -19.36 -7.27
C LYS A 96 -1.17 -19.71 -8.19
N GLU A 97 -1.80 -18.70 -8.80
CA GLU A 97 -2.86 -18.92 -9.79
C GLU A 97 -2.22 -19.42 -11.08
N GLU A 98 -2.52 -20.65 -11.47
CA GLU A 98 -2.26 -21.18 -12.81
C GLU A 98 -3.36 -20.65 -13.72
N ASP A 99 -2.99 -19.96 -14.80
CA ASP A 99 -3.93 -19.58 -15.83
C ASP A 99 -4.32 -20.79 -16.70
N PRO A 100 -5.37 -20.69 -17.54
CA PRO A 100 -5.81 -21.78 -18.41
C PRO A 100 -4.76 -22.27 -19.40
N GLU A 101 -3.69 -21.50 -19.65
CA GLU A 101 -2.59 -21.81 -20.55
C GLU A 101 -1.41 -22.47 -19.81
N GLY A 102 -1.56 -22.76 -18.52
CA GLY A 102 -0.52 -23.35 -17.67
C GLY A 102 0.61 -22.40 -17.32
N THR A 103 0.45 -21.10 -17.61
CA THR A 103 1.37 -20.06 -17.17
C THR A 103 0.97 -19.62 -15.76
N ILE A 104 1.96 -19.47 -14.88
CA ILE A 104 1.71 -18.91 -13.56
C ILE A 104 1.47 -17.41 -13.74
N SER A 105 0.21 -17.01 -13.73
CA SER A 105 -0.20 -15.62 -13.61
C SER A 105 0.48 -15.03 -12.36
N ALA A 106 1.28 -13.99 -12.54
CA ALA A 106 1.92 -13.33 -11.41
C ALA A 106 0.83 -12.53 -10.65
N SER A 107 0.30 -13.12 -9.58
CA SER A 107 -0.58 -12.40 -8.66
C SER A 107 0.10 -11.11 -8.18
N LEU A 108 -0.69 -10.08 -7.84
CA LEU A 108 -0.16 -8.83 -7.30
C LEU A 108 0.75 -9.06 -6.07
N TYR A 109 0.49 -10.11 -5.28
CA TYR A 109 1.36 -10.53 -4.18
C TYR A 109 2.74 -10.99 -4.64
N ASN A 110 2.83 -11.78 -5.72
CA ASN A 110 4.12 -12.19 -6.28
C ASN A 110 4.89 -10.98 -6.83
N VAL A 111 4.19 -9.99 -7.41
CA VAL A 111 4.80 -8.75 -7.88
C VAL A 111 5.30 -7.91 -6.69
N ALA A 112 4.50 -7.77 -5.64
CA ALA A 112 4.87 -7.05 -4.42
C ALA A 112 6.07 -7.66 -3.71
N GLU A 113 6.15 -9.00 -3.65
CA GLU A 113 7.30 -9.73 -3.09
C GLU A 113 8.59 -9.40 -3.85
N ARG A 114 8.58 -9.48 -5.19
CA ARG A 114 9.74 -9.11 -6.02
C ARG A 114 10.17 -7.66 -5.82
N ARG A 115 9.21 -6.73 -5.71
CA ARG A 115 9.48 -5.30 -5.44
C ARG A 115 10.11 -5.10 -4.06
N LEU A 116 9.60 -5.77 -3.03
CA LEU A 116 10.17 -5.74 -1.69
C LEU A 116 11.61 -6.27 -1.66
N ASP A 117 11.90 -7.34 -2.38
CA ASP A 117 13.27 -7.86 -2.49
C ASP A 117 14.21 -6.89 -3.20
N ALA A 118 13.75 -6.21 -4.25
CA ALA A 118 14.51 -5.15 -4.89
C ALA A 118 14.79 -3.99 -3.94
N ILE A 119 13.78 -3.53 -3.18
CA ILE A 119 13.93 -2.47 -2.18
C ILE A 119 14.93 -2.87 -1.08
N ARG A 120 14.84 -4.11 -0.57
CA ARG A 120 15.76 -4.62 0.46
C ARG A 120 17.21 -4.61 -0.02
N LYS A 121 17.45 -5.02 -1.27
CA LYS A 121 18.78 -4.97 -1.90
C LYS A 121 19.26 -3.53 -2.03
N GLU A 122 18.42 -2.63 -2.55
CA GLU A 122 18.77 -1.22 -2.73
C GLU A 122 19.13 -0.54 -1.40
N LEU A 123 18.30 -0.74 -0.37
CA LEU A 123 18.58 -0.20 0.98
C LEU A 123 19.86 -0.78 1.56
N PHE A 124 20.13 -2.08 1.39
CA PHE A 124 21.39 -2.69 1.81
C PHE A 124 22.61 -2.06 1.11
N PHE A 125 22.54 -1.78 -0.20
CA PHE A 125 23.63 -1.14 -0.92
C PHE A 125 23.82 0.33 -0.52
N ARG A 126 22.74 1.07 -0.24
CA ARG A 126 22.79 2.48 0.17
C ARG A 126 23.28 2.68 1.60
N GLU A 127 22.77 1.87 2.53
CA GLU A 127 23.04 2.01 3.97
C GLU A 127 24.26 1.19 4.42
N GLY A 128 24.73 0.26 3.58
CA GLY A 128 25.79 -0.68 3.91
C GLY A 128 25.32 -1.81 4.83
N VAL A 129 26.26 -2.66 5.24
CA VAL A 129 25.99 -3.74 6.19
C VAL A 129 25.62 -3.11 7.55
N PRO A 130 24.45 -3.41 8.13
CA PRO A 130 24.10 -2.92 9.46
C PRO A 130 25.21 -3.27 10.45
N SER A 131 25.69 -2.32 11.26
CA SER A 131 26.82 -2.54 12.19
C SER A 131 26.61 -3.75 13.11
N LYS A 132 25.35 -4.10 13.40
CA LYS A 132 24.94 -5.29 14.16
C LYS A 132 25.24 -6.65 13.48
N MET A 133 25.47 -6.66 12.17
CA MET A 133 25.87 -7.84 11.38
C MET A 133 27.38 -7.88 11.10
N ILE A 134 28.12 -6.83 11.46
CA ILE A 134 29.58 -6.87 11.47
C ILE A 134 29.99 -7.69 12.70
N ILE A 135 30.11 -9.00 12.51
CA ILE A 135 30.69 -9.88 13.52
C ILE A 135 32.14 -9.41 13.71
N ASN A 136 32.50 -9.01 14.93
CA ASN A 136 33.85 -8.59 15.29
C ASN A 136 34.86 -9.70 14.91
N ASN A 137 35.51 -9.57 13.76
CA ASN A 137 36.55 -10.48 13.32
C ASN A 137 37.88 -10.16 14.06
N LYS A 138 37.84 -10.17 15.40
CA LYS A 138 39.00 -9.96 16.28
C LYS A 138 39.69 -11.29 16.67
N GLU A 139 39.71 -12.26 15.76
CA GLU A 139 40.51 -13.49 15.93
C GLU A 139 41.31 -13.81 14.67
N TYR A 140 42.22 -12.92 14.31
CA TYR A 140 43.47 -13.32 13.65
C TYR A 140 44.62 -12.86 14.54
N LYS A 141 44.90 -13.64 15.59
CA LYS A 141 46.24 -13.59 16.19
C LYS A 141 47.16 -14.31 15.20
N ALA A 142 47.99 -13.53 14.50
CA ALA A 142 49.14 -14.07 13.80
C ALA A 142 49.98 -14.86 14.82
N VAL A 143 50.10 -16.17 14.59
CA VAL A 143 51.06 -17.02 15.29
C VAL A 143 52.41 -16.73 14.63
N ASN A 144 53.27 -16.00 15.33
CA ASN A 144 54.71 -15.96 15.07
C ASN A 144 55.38 -17.01 15.95
#